data_AF-A0A4V1SIR7-F1
#
_entry.id   AF-A0A4V1SIR7-F1
#
_cell.length_a   1.000
_cell.length_b   1.000
_cell.length_c   1.000
_cell.angle_alpha   90.00
_cell.angle_beta   90.00
_cell.angle_gamma   90.00
#
_symmetry.space_group_name_H-M   'P 1'
#
loop_
_entity.id
_entity.type
_entity.pdbx_description
1 polymer ?
#
loop_
_entity_poly.entity_id
_entity_poly.type
_entity_poly.pdbx_seq_one_letter_code
_entity_poly.pdbx_strand_id
1 'polypeptide(L)'
;MSVTKRELLAYPMALIEDRYSGTYSGGRWLAIAKADQFDPDWAEYSARVNAMMMDGPASDDSGAMNFWDNPPEWIAAGETPEAAIEALIDRLSSAINSR
;
A
#
# COMPACT_ATOMS: atom_id res chain seq x y z
N MET A 1 14.92 0.21 21.40
CA MET A 1 14.57 0.63 20.03
C MET A 1 13.51 1.72 20.14
N SER A 2 13.84 2.95 19.74
CA SER A 2 12.84 4.02 19.65
C SER A 2 12.26 3.98 18.26
N VAL A 3 10.99 3.62 18.11
CA VAL A 3 10.27 3.82 16.85
C VAL A 3 10.25 5.32 16.60
N THR A 4 10.69 5.74 15.42
CA THR A 4 10.71 7.15 15.05
C THR A 4 9.28 7.62 14.78
N LYS A 5 9.01 8.92 14.98
CA LYS A 5 7.69 9.51 14.69
C LYS A 5 7.24 9.28 13.24
N ARG A 6 8.20 9.05 12.33
CA ARG A 6 8.00 8.77 10.92
C ARG A 6 7.44 7.37 10.68
N GLU A 7 7.98 6.35 11.36
CA GLU A 7 7.52 4.96 11.26
C GLU A 7 6.13 4.75 11.89
N LEU A 8 5.78 5.54 12.92
CA LEU A 8 4.44 5.50 13.51
C LEU A 8 3.32 5.86 12.52
N LEU A 9 3.62 6.63 11.46
CA LEU A 9 2.63 7.01 10.44
C LEU A 9 2.06 5.80 9.70
N ALA A 10 2.90 4.77 9.53
CA ALA A 10 2.54 3.60 8.76
C ALA A 10 2.01 2.45 9.64
N TYR A 11 2.04 2.60 10.98
CA TYR A 11 1.58 1.58 11.92
C TYR A 11 0.05 1.61 12.14
N PRO A 12 -0.64 0.44 12.20
CA PRO A 12 -0.13 -0.89 11.89
C PRO A 12 0.09 -1.08 10.38
N MET A 13 1.12 -1.84 9.99
CA MET A 13 1.50 -2.07 8.59
C MET A 13 1.38 -3.55 8.22
N ALA A 14 0.99 -3.82 6.97
CA ALA A 14 1.22 -5.11 6.32
C ALA A 14 2.25 -4.98 5.19
N LEU A 15 3.07 -6.01 5.02
CA LEU A 15 4.01 -6.14 3.91
C LEU A 15 3.69 -7.45 3.18
N ILE A 16 3.49 -7.39 1.87
CA ILE A 16 3.14 -8.54 1.04
C ILE A 16 3.98 -8.55 -0.24
N GLU A 17 4.26 -9.74 -0.76
CA GLU A 17 4.89 -9.89 -2.08
C GLU A 17 3.83 -9.63 -3.16
N ASP A 18 4.20 -8.87 -4.19
CA ASP A 18 3.32 -8.54 -5.31
C ASP A 18 3.04 -9.77 -6.18
N ARG A 19 1.75 -10.04 -6.42
CA ARG A 19 1.29 -11.20 -7.22
C ARG A 19 1.92 -11.22 -8.63
N TYR A 20 2.09 -10.05 -9.22
CA TYR A 20 2.60 -9.87 -10.58
C TYR A 20 4.09 -9.56 -10.61
N SER A 21 4.79 -9.77 -9.49
CA SER A 21 6.23 -9.53 -9.34
C SER A 21 6.66 -8.13 -9.78
N GLY A 22 5.78 -7.13 -9.63
CA GLY A 22 6.06 -5.75 -10.01
C GLY A 22 5.59 -5.33 -11.40
N THR A 23 4.98 -6.22 -12.19
CA THR A 23 4.57 -5.91 -13.58
C THR A 23 3.69 -4.65 -13.67
N TYR A 24 2.78 -4.46 -12.70
CA TYR A 24 1.88 -3.29 -12.65
C TYR A 24 2.25 -2.31 -11.55
N SER A 25 2.69 -2.80 -10.39
CA SER A 25 3.03 -1.98 -9.23
C SER A 25 4.39 -1.26 -9.34
N GLY A 26 5.26 -1.70 -10.26
CA GLY A 26 6.61 -1.19 -10.38
C GLY A 26 7.54 -1.61 -9.24
N GLY A 27 7.15 -2.61 -8.44
CA GLY A 27 7.96 -3.16 -7.36
C GLY A 27 7.50 -4.54 -6.91
N ARG A 28 8.44 -5.36 -6.45
CA ARG A 28 8.16 -6.75 -6.01
C ARG A 28 7.43 -6.84 -4.66
N TRP A 29 7.48 -5.80 -3.84
CA TRP A 29 6.92 -5.77 -2.49
C TRP A 29 5.96 -4.61 -2.34
N LEU A 30 4.86 -4.86 -1.63
CA LEU A 30 3.83 -3.87 -1.33
C LEU A 30 3.80 -3.62 0.18
N ALA A 31 3.86 -2.35 0.58
CA ALA A 31 3.68 -1.92 1.96
C ALA A 31 2.35 -1.18 2.11
N ILE A 32 1.56 -1.55 3.13
CA ILE A 32 0.18 -1.08 3.33
C ILE A 32 0.06 -0.49 4.74
N ALA A 33 -0.26 0.80 4.82
CA ALA A 33 -0.50 1.48 6.09
C ALA A 33 -1.93 1.27 6.59
N LYS A 34 -2.07 1.08 7.90
CA LYS A 34 -3.33 0.83 8.59
C LYS A 34 -4.07 -0.34 7.95
N ALA A 35 -3.36 -1.47 7.85
CA ALA A 35 -3.77 -2.65 7.09
C ALA A 35 -5.23 -3.10 7.33
N ASP A 36 -5.75 -2.93 8.55
CA ASP A 36 -7.11 -3.33 8.95
C ASP A 36 -8.10 -2.16 9.07
N GLN A 37 -7.84 -1.03 8.42
CA GLN A 37 -8.77 0.10 8.43
C GLN A 37 -9.87 -0.05 7.38
N PHE A 38 -11.12 0.17 7.78
CA PHE A 38 -12.27 0.31 6.89
C PHE A 38 -12.15 1.56 6.02
N ASP A 39 -12.35 1.40 4.71
CA ASP A 39 -12.38 2.48 3.73
C ASP A 39 -13.81 2.61 3.14
N PRO A 40 -14.54 3.70 3.43
CA PRO A 40 -15.92 3.87 2.98
C PRO A 40 -16.04 4.00 1.46
N ASP A 41 -14.97 4.42 0.77
CA ASP A 41 -14.97 4.58 -0.69
C ASP A 41 -14.97 3.23 -1.42
N TRP A 42 -14.66 2.15 -0.68
CA TRP A 42 -14.56 0.78 -1.19
C TRP A 42 -15.74 -0.11 -0.77
N ALA A 43 -16.76 0.47 -0.11
CA ALA A 43 -18.13 -0.02 0.15
C ALA A 43 -18.35 -1.44 0.73
N GLU A 44 -17.33 -2.28 0.85
CA GLU A 44 -17.38 -3.59 1.49
C GLU A 44 -16.38 -3.67 2.64
N TYR A 45 -16.59 -4.61 3.56
CA TYR A 45 -15.77 -4.89 4.75
C TYR A 45 -14.37 -5.43 4.42
N SER A 46 -13.69 -4.78 3.49
CA SER A 46 -12.34 -5.08 3.07
C SER A 46 -11.42 -4.16 3.85
N ALA A 47 -10.87 -4.67 4.96
CA ALA A 47 -9.60 -4.17 5.47
C ALA A 47 -8.66 -3.89 4.28
N ARG A 48 -7.87 -2.79 4.31
CA ARG A 48 -6.94 -2.44 3.20
C ARG A 48 -6.12 -3.64 2.72
N VAL A 49 -5.71 -4.52 3.63
CA VAL A 49 -5.03 -5.78 3.27
C VAL A 49 -5.92 -6.74 2.49
N ASN A 50 -7.20 -6.91 2.85
CA ASN A 50 -8.15 -7.72 2.07
C ASN A 50 -8.31 -7.16 0.66
N ALA A 51 -8.38 -5.83 0.50
CA ALA A 51 -8.43 -5.22 -0.82
C ALA A 51 -7.22 -5.61 -1.66
N MET A 52 -6.03 -5.79 -1.06
CA MET A 52 -4.82 -6.21 -1.79
C MET A 52 -4.75 -7.71 -2.08
N MET A 53 -5.59 -8.53 -1.44
CA MET A 53 -5.59 -9.98 -1.60
C MET A 53 -6.74 -10.48 -2.48
N MET A 54 -7.85 -9.74 -2.53
CA MET A 54 -9.09 -10.14 -3.21
C MET A 54 -9.41 -9.29 -4.43
N ASP A 55 -8.89 -8.07 -4.51
CA ASP A 55 -9.16 -7.10 -5.58
C ASP A 55 -7.93 -6.21 -5.84
N GLY A 56 -8.08 -5.08 -6.53
CA GLY A 56 -7.05 -4.07 -6.73
C GLY A 56 -5.79 -4.67 -7.38
N PRO A 57 -4.62 -4.68 -6.72
CA PRO A 57 -3.39 -5.25 -7.27
C PRO A 57 -3.43 -6.78 -7.44
N ALA A 58 -4.34 -7.47 -6.75
CA ALA A 58 -4.55 -8.91 -6.90
C ALA A 58 -5.71 -9.27 -7.85
N SER A 59 -6.36 -8.28 -8.48
CA SER A 59 -7.41 -8.50 -9.47
C SER A 59 -6.84 -9.06 -10.79
N ASP A 60 -7.61 -9.01 -11.89
CA ASP A 60 -7.07 -9.36 -13.21
C ASP A 60 -6.09 -8.29 -13.73
N ASP A 61 -5.47 -8.56 -14.87
CA ASP A 61 -4.45 -7.68 -15.46
C ASP A 61 -4.94 -6.24 -15.66
N SER A 62 -6.21 -6.06 -16.07
CA SER A 62 -6.77 -4.75 -16.33
C SER A 62 -7.10 -4.02 -15.03
N GLY A 63 -7.64 -4.73 -14.04
CA GLY A 63 -7.92 -4.18 -12.73
C GLY A 63 -6.65 -3.80 -11.97
N ALA A 64 -5.61 -4.63 -12.03
CA ALA A 64 -4.32 -4.35 -11.41
C ALA A 64 -3.64 -3.14 -12.06
N MET A 65 -3.64 -3.05 -13.39
CA MET A 65 -3.15 -1.88 -14.10
C MET A 65 -3.91 -0.60 -13.72
N ASN A 66 -5.24 -0.66 -13.70
CA ASN A 66 -6.08 0.49 -13.33
C ASN A 66 -5.85 0.94 -11.87
N PHE A 67 -5.68 0.00 -10.95
CA PHE A 67 -5.36 0.30 -9.55
C PHE A 67 -4.04 1.06 -9.43
N TRP A 68 -3.00 0.61 -10.13
CA TRP A 68 -1.66 1.20 -10.06
C TRP A 68 -1.49 2.47 -10.90
N ASP A 69 -2.47 2.83 -11.73
CA ASP A 69 -2.49 4.13 -12.42
C ASP A 69 -2.69 5.29 -11.43
N ASN A 70 -3.52 5.10 -10.40
CA ASN A 70 -3.73 6.06 -9.33
C ASN A 70 -3.91 5.37 -7.96
N PRO A 71 -2.83 4.79 -7.40
CA PRO A 71 -2.91 4.01 -6.19
C PRO A 71 -3.22 4.91 -4.99
N PRO A 72 -3.95 4.43 -3.96
CA PRO A 72 -4.21 5.22 -2.75
C PRO A 72 -2.94 5.63 -1.99
N GLU A 73 -3.01 6.72 -1.22
CA GLU A 73 -1.87 7.25 -0.44
C GLU A 73 -1.34 6.28 0.63
N TRP A 74 -2.16 5.30 1.03
CA TRP A 74 -1.86 4.35 2.09
C TRP A 74 -1.13 3.09 1.62
N ILE A 75 -0.75 3.02 0.35
CA ILE A 75 0.03 1.92 -0.22
C ILE A 75 1.21 2.44 -1.04
N ALA A 76 2.31 1.70 -1.03
CA ALA A 76 3.44 1.89 -1.93
C ALA A 76 4.06 0.54 -2.32
N ALA A 77 4.85 0.54 -3.40
CA ALA A 77 5.60 -0.61 -3.89
C ALA A 77 7.11 -0.34 -3.87
N GLY A 78 7.92 -1.40 -3.83
CA GLY A 78 9.37 -1.34 -3.95
C GLY A 78 9.99 -2.67 -4.31
N GLU A 79 11.23 -2.64 -4.83
CA GLU A 79 11.96 -3.87 -5.21
C GLU A 79 12.32 -4.76 -4.01
N THR A 80 12.42 -4.17 -2.82
CA THR A 80 12.65 -4.88 -1.55
C THR A 80 11.62 -4.46 -0.50
N PRO A 81 11.44 -5.26 0.56
CA PRO A 81 10.62 -4.89 1.72
C PRO A 81 10.89 -3.48 2.23
N GLU A 82 12.17 -3.15 2.43
CA GLU A 82 12.62 -1.87 2.97
C GLU A 82 12.31 -0.72 2.02
N ALA A 83 12.52 -0.93 0.71
CA ALA A 83 12.20 0.08 -0.29
C ALA A 83 10.70 0.38 -0.33
N ALA A 84 9.84 -0.64 -0.20
CA ALA A 84 8.39 -0.45 -0.14
C ALA A 84 7.97 0.33 1.12
N ILE A 85 8.60 0.04 2.26
CA ILE A 85 8.36 0.73 3.54
C ILE A 85 8.75 2.21 3.44
N GLU A 86 9.95 2.51 2.94
CA GLU A 86 10.43 3.89 2.79
C GLU A 86 9.53 4.68 1.83
N ALA A 87 9.15 4.09 0.69
CA ALA A 87 8.23 4.70 -0.25
C ALA A 87 6.87 5.02 0.39
N LEU A 88 6.33 4.12 1.21
CA LEU A 88 5.08 4.34 1.95
C LEU A 88 5.22 5.48 2.96
N ILE A 89 6.31 5.52 3.72
CA ILE A 89 6.57 6.58 4.71
C ILE A 89 6.69 7.94 4.03
N ASP A 90 7.40 8.03 2.91
CA ASP A 90 7.55 9.26 2.14
C ASP A 90 6.20 9.74 1.58
N ARG A 91 5.38 8.81 1.08
CA ARG A 91 4.04 9.10 0.57
C ARG A 91 3.11 9.66 1.65
N LEU A 92 3.05 9.00 2.81
CA LEU A 92 2.24 9.44 3.95
C LEU A 92 2.72 10.79 4.52
N SER A 93 4.04 10.99 4.58
CA SER A 93 4.62 12.26 5.02
C SER A 93 4.20 13.41 4.09
N SER A 94 4.22 13.16 2.78
CA SER A 94 3.82 14.15 1.77
C SER A 94 2.34 14.50 1.86
N ALA A 95 1.47 13.49 2.02
CA ALA A 95 0.03 13.68 2.15
C ALA A 95 -0.38 14.50 3.37
N ILE A 96 0.35 14.39 4.48
CA ILE A 96 0.13 15.21 5.69
C ILE A 96 0.53 16.66 5.43
N ASN A 97 1.67 16.90 4.77
CA ASN A 97 2.17 18.24 4.51
C ASN A 97 1.35 19.00 3.44
N SER A 98 0.59 18.30 2.61
CA SER A 98 -0.30 18.88 1.61
C SER A 98 -1.70 19.23 2.11
N ARG A 99 -2.02 18.95 3.39
CA ARG A 99 -3.30 19.28 4.04
C ARG A 99 -3.15 20.49 4.95
#